data_AF-A0A7W6G462-F1
#
_entry.id   AF-A0A7W6G462-F1
#
_cell.length_a   1.000
_cell.length_b   1.000
_cell.length_c   1.000
_cell.angle_alpha   90.00
_cell.angle_beta   90.00
_cell.angle_gamma   90.00
#
_symmetry.space_group_name_H-M   'P 1'
#
loop_
_entity.id
_entity.type
_entity.pdbx_description
1 polymer ?
#
loop_
_entity_poly.entity_id
_entity_poly.type
_entity_poly.pdbx_seq_one_letter_code
_entity_poly.pdbx_strand_id
1 'polypeptide(L)' 'MPFRLSERPAEAEIEPYVAGVGDSSGNALTDTINGFFNAKVIHLLEPLGNIAPVEAEGQSYAKLDATAMAA' A
#
# COMPACT_ATOMS: atom_id res chain seq x y z
N MET A 1 -15.17 0.78 -16.80
CA MET A 1 -13.85 0.30 -17.25
C MET A 1 -13.04 -0.09 -16.03
N PRO A 2 -12.50 -1.31 -15.92
CA PRO A 2 -11.68 -1.74 -14.78
C PRO A 2 -10.32 -1.02 -14.80
N PHE A 3 -9.83 -0.59 -13.63
CA PHE A 3 -8.53 0.06 -13.45
C PHE A 3 -7.41 -1.00 -13.45
N ARG A 4 -6.58 -1.05 -14.49
CA ARG A 4 -5.44 -1.96 -14.57
C ARG A 4 -4.15 -1.24 -14.21
N LEU A 5 -3.65 -1.52 -13.01
CA LEU A 5 -2.47 -0.86 -12.44
C LEU A 5 -1.20 -1.02 -13.30
N SER A 6 -1.05 -2.17 -13.96
CA SER A 6 0.13 -2.53 -14.75
C SER A 6 0.17 -1.92 -16.15
N GLU A 7 -0.96 -1.41 -16.65
CA GLU A 7 -1.04 -0.81 -17.99
C GLU A 7 -0.67 0.68 -17.96
N ARG A 8 -0.93 1.37 -16.84
CA ARG A 8 -0.66 2.80 -16.66
C ARG A 8 0.80 3.24 -16.84
N PRO A 9 1.82 2.48 -16.41
CA PRO A 9 3.21 2.87 -16.64
C PRO A 9 3.54 2.87 -18.13
N ALA A 10 3.09 1.85 -18.87
CA ALA A 10 3.30 1.74 -20.31
C ALA A 10 2.58 2.86 -21.09
N GLU A 11 1.35 3.22 -20.69
CA GLU A 11 0.61 4.37 -21.26
C GLU A 11 1.31 5.72 -21.02
N ALA A 12 2.07 5.83 -19.93
CA ALA A 12 2.83 7.02 -19.56
C ALA A 12 4.29 6.98 -20.03
N GLU A 13 4.69 5.95 -20.80
CA GLU A 13 6.08 5.69 -21.22
C GLU A 13 7.07 5.62 -20.03
N ILE A 14 6.58 5.16 -18.87
CA ILE A 14 7.36 4.96 -17.65
C ILE A 14 7.83 3.51 -17.60
N GLU A 15 9.15 3.32 -17.71
CA GLU A 15 9.78 2.02 -17.50
C GLU A 15 9.73 1.63 -16.00
N PRO A 16 9.03 0.54 -15.63
CA PRO A 16 8.98 0.12 -14.24
C PRO A 16 10.32 -0.49 -13.82
N TYR A 17 10.91 0.03 -12.74
CA TYR A 17 12.08 -0.55 -12.11
C TYR A 17 11.69 -1.30 -10.84
N VAL A 18 12.15 -2.55 -10.72
CA VAL A 18 12.00 -3.37 -9.52
C VAL A 18 13.39 -3.63 -8.97
N ALA A 19 13.65 -3.15 -7.75
CA ALA A 19 14.89 -3.43 -7.04
C ALA A 19 15.04 -4.94 -6.79
N GLY A 20 16.28 -5.43 -6.80
CA GLY A 20 16.55 -6.84 -6.50
C GLY A 20 16.11 -7.22 -5.09
N VAL A 21 15.73 -8.49 -4.88
CA VAL A 21 15.39 -8.99 -3.53
C VAL A 21 16.60 -8.79 -2.61
N GLY A 22 16.42 -8.03 -1.53
CA GLY A 22 17.50 -7.70 -0.59
C GLY A 22 18.31 -6.44 -0.95
N ASP A 23 18.04 -5.79 -2.08
CA ASP A 23 18.57 -4.45 -2.37
C ASP A 23 17.79 -3.41 -1.56
N SER A 24 18.33 -3.08 -0.39
CA SER A 24 17.79 -2.02 0.46
C SER A 24 17.97 -0.63 -0.14
N SER A 25 18.84 -0.45 -1.14
CA SER A 25 19.12 0.86 -1.73
C SER A 25 18.03 1.28 -2.71
N GLY A 26 17.51 0.34 -3.50
CA GLY A 26 16.46 0.60 -4.48
C GLY A 26 15.15 1.13 -3.88
N ASN A 27 14.89 0.88 -2.59
CA ASN A 27 13.69 1.35 -1.89
C ASN A 27 13.96 2.29 -0.70
N ALA A 28 15.22 2.62 -0.40
CA ALA A 28 15.59 3.38 0.80
C ALA A 28 14.87 4.74 0.93
N LEU A 29 14.71 5.46 -0.19
CA LEU A 29 14.00 6.73 -0.20
C LEU A 29 12.50 6.53 0.08
N THR A 30 11.88 5.54 -0.55
CA THR A 30 10.47 5.18 -0.32
C THR A 30 10.25 4.79 1.14
N ASP A 31 11.13 3.98 1.71
CA ASP A 31 11.06 3.55 3.11
C ASP A 31 11.18 4.72 4.08
N THR A 32 12.07 5.67 3.77
CA THR A 32 12.22 6.91 4.53
C THR A 32 10.94 7.74 4.50
N ILE A 33 10.36 7.94 3.31
CA ILE A 33 9.10 8.69 3.12
C ILE A 33 7.95 8.01 3.87
N ASN A 34 7.81 6.69 3.75
CA ASN A 34 6.80 5.91 4.47
C ASN A 34 6.99 6.01 5.99
N GLY A 35 8.23 5.94 6.47
CA GLY A 35 8.56 6.13 7.89
C GLY A 35 8.14 7.50 8.42
N PHE A 36 8.43 8.57 7.67
CA PHE A 36 7.99 9.93 8.01
C PHE A 36 6.47 10.05 8.04
N PHE A 37 5.79 9.49 7.05
CA PHE A 37 4.33 9.51 6.99
C PHE A 37 3.72 8.76 8.18
N ASN A 38 4.18 7.55 8.45
CA ASN A 38 3.70 6.73 9.55
C ASN A 38 3.96 7.39 10.91
N ALA A 39 5.13 7.97 11.12
CA ALA A 39 5.43 8.73 12.34
C ALA A 39 4.44 9.89 12.51
N LYS A 40 4.18 10.66 11.46
CA LYS A 40 3.19 11.74 11.50
C LYS A 40 1.78 11.21 11.79
N VAL A 41 1.35 10.15 11.10
CA VAL A 41 0.03 9.53 11.32
C VAL A 41 -0.11 9.08 12.78
N ILE A 42 0.87 8.37 13.33
CA ILE A 42 0.84 7.87 14.72
C ILE A 42 0.81 9.03 15.73
N HIS A 43 1.63 10.07 15.51
CA HIS A 43 1.71 11.19 16.44
C HIS A 43 0.51 12.13 16.37
N LEU A 44 -0.12 12.30 15.21
CA LEU A 44 -1.26 13.21 15.04
C LEU A 44 -2.62 12.55 15.33
N LEU A 45 -2.76 11.24 15.15
CA LEU A 45 -4.07 10.58 15.23
C LEU A 45 -4.27 9.78 16.53
N GLU A 46 -3.33 9.84 17.48
CA GLU A 46 -3.18 8.84 18.56
C GLU A 46 -3.17 7.40 17.97
N PRO A 47 -2.80 6.35 18.72
CA PRO A 47 -2.91 5.01 18.17
C PRO A 47 -4.40 4.76 17.88
N LEU A 48 -4.79 4.66 16.60
CA LEU A 48 -6.17 4.39 16.15
C LEU A 48 -6.68 2.98 16.54
N GLY A 49 -6.23 2.44 17.67
CA GLY A 49 -6.31 1.03 18.00
C GLY A 49 -5.30 0.23 17.19
N ASN A 50 -4.43 -0.50 17.88
CA ASN A 50 -3.54 -1.47 17.26
C ASN A 50 -4.36 -2.71 16.87
N ILE A 51 -5.10 -2.63 15.77
CA ILE A 51 -5.60 -3.86 15.11
C ILE A 51 -4.39 -4.58 14.56
N ALA A 52 -4.21 -5.85 14.92
CA ALA A 52 -3.08 -6.60 14.42
C ALA A 52 -3.15 -6.66 12.88
N PRO A 53 -2.01 -6.62 12.15
CA PRO A 53 -1.99 -6.67 10.69
C PRO A 53 -2.85 -7.80 10.12
N VAL A 54 -2.84 -8.97 10.78
CA VAL A 54 -3.67 -10.14 10.43
C VAL A 54 -5.18 -9.88 10.54
N GLU A 55 -5.62 -9.11 11.53
CA GLU A 55 -7.03 -8.76 11.73
C GLU A 55 -7.45 -7.67 10.73
N ALA A 56 -6.56 -6.72 10.43
CA ALA A 56 -6.78 -5.70 9.41
C ALA A 56 -6.88 -6.31 8.00
N GLU A 57 -6.04 -7.29 7.69
CA GLU A 57 -6.08 -8.06 6.44
C GLU A 57 -7.41 -8.81 6.32
N GLY A 58 -7.83 -9.54 7.37
CA GLY A 58 -9.12 -10.25 7.38
C GLY A 58 -10.32 -9.30 7.19
N GLN A 59 -10.30 -8.13 7.85
CA GLN A 59 -11.32 -7.10 7.66
C GLN A 59 -11.31 -6.50 6.25
N SER A 60 -10.14 -6.41 5.61
CA SER A 60 -9.98 -5.94 4.24
C SER A 60 -10.62 -6.92 3.26
N TYR A 61 -10.31 -8.22 3.37
CA TYR A 61 -10.92 -9.26 2.54
C TYR A 61 -12.45 -9.33 2.73
N ALA A 62 -12.93 -9.26 3.97
CA ALA A 62 -14.36 -9.26 4.25
C ALA A 62 -15.11 -8.05 3.65
N LYS A 63 -14.49 -6.87 3.64
CA LYS A 63 -15.06 -5.66 3.01
C LYS A 63 -15.08 -5.76 1.49
N LEU A 64 -14.06 -6.37 0.89
CA LEU A 64 -13.99 -6.59 -0.57
C LEU A 64 -15.09 -7.57 -1.01
N ASP A 65 -15.32 -8.65 -0.28
CA ASP A 65 -16.39 -9.62 -0.56
C ASP A 65 -17.78 -9.00 -0.38
N ALA A 66 -17.99 -8.22 0.68
CA ALA A 66 -19.26 -7.52 0.90
C ALA A 66 -19.56 -6.48 -0.20
N THR A 67 -18.53 -5.81 -0.72
CA THR A 67 -18.66 -4.86 -1.83
C THR A 67 -18.94 -5.57 -3.16
N ALA A 68 -18.33 -6.75 -3.38
CA ALA A 68 -18.55 -7.57 -4.56
C ALA A 68 -19.95 -8.21 -4.61
N MET A 69 -20.56 -8.52 -3.46
CA MET A 69 -21.94 -9.04 -3.36
C MET A 69 -23.02 -7.96 -3.49
N ALA A 70 -22.67 -6.69 -3.30
CA ALA A 70 -23.59 -5.56 -3.35
C ALA A 70 -23.68 -4.86 -4.73
N ALA A 71 -22.97 -5.40 -5.74
CA ALA A 71 -22.84 -4.83 -7.09
C ALA A 71 -23.59 -5.64 -8.16
#